data_AF-A0A8E2J8G5-F1
#
_entry.id   AF-A0A8E2J8G5-F1
#
_cell.length_a   1.000
_cell.length_b   1.000
_cell.length_c   1.000
_cell.angle_alpha   90.00
_cell.angle_beta   90.00
_cell.angle_gamma   90.00
#
_symmetry.space_group_name_H-M   'P 1'
#
loop_
_entity.id
_entity.type
_entity.pdbx_description
1 polymer ?
#
loop_
_entity_poly.entity_id
_entity_poly.type
_entity_poly.pdbx_seq_one_letter_code
_entity_poly.pdbx_strand_id
1 'polypeptide(L)'
;MERGIETIFWPPYSPDLNPMETVWNWIKDYIQNQYGDVQLSYDQLREAVRAAWDSITEAQLQELQESMRDRCAAVITAQGGYTKY
;
A
#
# COMPACT_ATOMS: atom_id res chain seq x y z
N MET A 1 2.27 -28.00 11.60
CA MET A 1 1.99 -27.84 10.17
C MET A 1 1.88 -26.36 9.91
N GLU A 2 2.83 -25.81 9.15
CA GLU A 2 2.69 -24.49 8.53
C GLU A 2 1.36 -24.44 7.77
N ARG A 3 0.70 -23.27 7.73
CA ARG A 3 -0.67 -23.09 7.22
C ARG A 3 -0.85 -23.41 5.72
N GLY A 4 0.10 -24.08 5.07
CA GLY A 4 0.09 -24.36 3.63
C GLY A 4 0.25 -23.12 2.77
N ILE A 5 0.78 -22.03 3.33
CA ILE A 5 0.98 -20.76 2.64
C ILE A 5 2.39 -20.75 2.06
N GLU A 6 2.48 -20.56 0.74
CA GLU A 6 3.75 -20.34 0.06
C GLU A 6 4.23 -18.91 0.30
N THR A 7 5.49 -18.77 0.73
CA THR A 7 6.11 -17.47 0.94
C THR A 7 6.89 -17.05 -0.31
N ILE A 8 6.83 -15.76 -0.63
CA ILE A 8 7.66 -15.18 -1.69
C ILE A 8 8.98 -14.66 -1.12
N PHE A 9 10.04 -14.67 -1.94
CA PHE A 9 11.28 -13.97 -1.60
C PHE A 9 11.06 -12.46 -1.65
N TRP A 10 11.47 -11.76 -0.60
CA TRP A 10 11.41 -10.30 -0.53
C TRP A 10 12.82 -9.71 -0.46
N PRO A 11 13.23 -8.88 -1.44
CA PRO A 11 14.54 -8.23 -1.39
C PRO A 11 14.60 -7.18 -0.26
N PRO A 12 15.75 -7.03 0.40
CA PRO A 12 15.92 -6.01 1.44
C PRO A 12 15.77 -4.60 0.86
N TYR A 13 15.33 -3.64 1.69
CA TYR A 13 15.19 -2.22 1.34
C TYR A 13 14.35 -1.93 0.08
N SER A 14 13.35 -2.77 -0.22
CA SER A 14 12.48 -2.61 -1.39
C SER A 14 11.04 -2.25 -1.00
N PRO A 15 10.79 -1.06 -0.43
CA PRO A 15 9.43 -0.60 -0.14
C PRO A 15 8.61 -0.43 -1.42
N ASP A 16 9.24 -0.09 -2.54
CA ASP A 16 8.62 0.07 -3.86
C ASP A 16 7.91 -1.19 -4.36
N LEU A 17 8.39 -2.36 -3.91
CA LEU A 17 7.77 -3.63 -4.24
C LEU A 17 6.58 -3.92 -3.33
N ASN A 18 6.45 -3.26 -2.17
CA ASN A 18 5.42 -3.54 -1.17
C ASN A 18 4.10 -2.86 -1.54
N PRO A 19 3.09 -3.59 -2.06
CA PRO A 19 1.83 -2.97 -2.44
C PRO A 19 1.11 -2.33 -1.24
N MET A 20 1.38 -2.79 -0.01
CA MET A 20 0.81 -2.18 1.19
C MET A 20 1.21 -0.70 1.37
N GLU A 21 2.37 -0.27 0.88
CA GLU A 21 2.75 1.16 0.93
C GLU A 21 1.77 2.03 0.13
N THR A 22 1.29 1.50 -1.00
CA THR A 22 0.28 2.19 -1.82
C THR A 22 -1.07 2.24 -1.10
N VAL A 23 -1.46 1.15 -0.43
CA VAL A 23 -2.69 1.13 0.40
C VAL A 23 -2.60 2.15 1.53
N TRP A 24 -1.45 2.26 2.20
CA TRP A 24 -1.24 3.29 3.24
C TRP A 24 -1.30 4.70 2.67
N ASN A 25 -0.81 4.94 1.46
CA ASN A 25 -0.95 6.23 0.78
C ASN A 25 -2.42 6.58 0.54
N TRP A 26 -3.22 5.64 0.02
CA TRP A 26 -4.67 5.87 -0.16
C TRP A 26 -5.39 6.20 1.15
N ILE A 27 -5.03 5.52 2.25
CA ILE A 27 -5.61 5.81 3.57
C ILE A 27 -5.24 7.22 4.04
N LYS A 28 -3.97 7.61 3.90
CA LYS A 28 -3.51 8.97 4.25
C LYS A 28 -4.22 10.03 3.41
N ASP A 29 -4.33 9.81 2.10
CA ASP A 29 -5.00 10.72 1.18
C ASP A 29 -6.50 10.85 1.50
N TYR A 30 -7.18 9.74 1.81
CA TYR A 30 -8.57 9.75 2.25
C TYR A 30 -8.73 10.62 3.50
N ILE A 31 -7.89 10.40 4.53
CA ILE A 31 -7.97 11.15 5.79
C ILE A 31 -7.68 12.63 5.54
N GLN A 32 -6.63 12.97 4.77
CA GLN A 32 -6.31 14.35 4.43
C GLN A 32 -7.46 15.04 3.68
N ASN A 33 -8.08 14.34 2.73
CA ASN A 33 -9.19 14.91 1.94
C ASN A 33 -10.46 15.15 2.77
N GLN A 34 -10.73 14.29 3.76
CA GLN A 34 -11.93 14.40 4.60
C GLN A 34 -11.76 15.36 5.77
N TYR A 35 -10.58 15.41 6.39
CA TYR A 35 -10.35 16.12 7.65
C TYR A 35 -9.37 17.29 7.53
N GLY A 36 -8.62 17.41 6.43
CA GLY A 36 -7.59 18.43 6.26
C GLY A 36 -6.52 18.35 7.35
N ASP A 37 -6.06 19.52 7.81
CA ASP A 37 -5.01 19.63 8.83
C ASP A 37 -5.55 19.55 10.27
N VAL A 38 -6.79 19.06 10.45
CA VAL A 38 -7.39 18.93 11.78
C VAL A 38 -6.70 17.82 12.57
N GLN A 39 -6.27 18.13 13.79
CA GLN A 39 -5.70 17.13 14.69
C GLN A 39 -6.81 16.23 15.27
N LEU A 40 -6.85 14.99 14.80
CA LEU A 40 -7.79 13.98 15.30
C LEU A 40 -7.29 13.38 16.63
N SER A 41 -8.22 13.13 17.55
CA SER A 41 -7.94 12.26 18.70
C SER A 41 -7.66 10.82 18.24
N TYR A 42 -7.11 9.99 19.12
CA TYR A 42 -6.83 8.58 18.81
C TYR A 42 -8.08 7.83 18.32
N ASP A 43 -9.22 7.99 19.01
CA ASP A 43 -10.45 7.30 18.64
C ASP A 43 -11.00 7.78 17.30
N GLN A 44 -10.93 9.09 17.03
CA GLN A 44 -11.33 9.65 15.74
C GLN A 44 -10.43 9.18 14.60
N LEU A 45 -9.11 9.15 14.82
CA LEU A 45 -8.15 8.65 13.83
C LEU A 45 -8.40 7.17 13.53
N ARG A 46 -8.67 6.37 14.56
CA ARG A 46 -8.98 4.94 14.41
C ARG A 46 -10.22 4.73 13.52
N GLU A 47 -11.29 5.48 13.75
CA GLU A 47 -12.50 5.38 12.93
C GLU A 47 -12.27 5.94 11.51
N ALA A 48 -11.48 7.00 11.36
CA ALA A 48 -11.11 7.53 10.06
C ALA A 48 -10.30 6.52 9.22
N VAL A 49 -9.35 5.81 9.84
CA VAL A 49 -8.59 4.73 9.18
C VAL A 49 -9.49 3.57 8.77
N ARG A 50 -10.49 3.20 9.60
CA ARG A 50 -11.48 2.16 9.25
C ARG A 50 -12.33 2.58 8.06
N ALA A 51 -12.87 3.81 8.10
CA ALA A 51 -13.66 4.35 7.00
C ALA A 51 -12.85 4.46 5.70
N ALA A 52 -11.58 4.86 5.79
CA ALA A 52 -10.68 4.89 4.66
C ALA A 52 -10.48 3.48 4.07
N TRP A 53 -10.18 2.49 4.92
CA TRP A 53 -10.02 1.10 4.52
C TRP A 53 -11.27 0.55 3.81
N ASP A 54 -12.45 0.78 4.40
CA ASP A 54 -13.73 0.33 3.85
C ASP A 54 -14.11 1.03 2.54
N SER A 55 -13.51 2.19 2.25
CA SER A 55 -13.70 2.91 0.98
C SER A 55 -12.88 2.35 -0.18
N ILE A 56 -11.88 1.52 0.10
CA ILE A 56 -11.01 0.94 -0.93
C ILE A 56 -11.79 -0.14 -1.68
N THR A 57 -11.93 0.05 -2.98
CA THR A 57 -12.69 -0.87 -3.82
C THR A 57 -11.87 -2.09 -4.21
N GLU A 58 -12.54 -3.21 -4.49
CA GLU A 58 -11.90 -4.41 -5.03
C GLU A 58 -11.17 -4.13 -6.35
N ALA A 59 -11.72 -3.25 -7.20
CA ALA A 59 -11.09 -2.85 -8.45
C ALA A 59 -9.73 -2.18 -8.23
N GLN A 60 -9.62 -1.26 -7.25
CA GLN A 60 -8.34 -0.63 -6.90
C GLN A 60 -7.33 -1.67 -6.40
N LEU A 61 -7.76 -2.64 -5.60
CA LEU A 61 -6.89 -3.71 -5.11
C LEU A 61 -6.42 -4.64 -6.24
N GLN A 62 -7.30 -4.94 -7.20
CA GLN A 62 -6.97 -5.72 -8.40
C GLN A 62 -5.94 -4.98 -9.26
N GLU A 63 -6.15 -3.71 -9.55
CA GLU A 63 -5.19 -2.88 -10.30
C GLU A 63 -3.82 -2.82 -9.60
N LEU A 64 -3.81 -2.67 -8.27
CA LEU A 64 -2.58 -2.68 -7.49
C LEU A 64 -1.85 -4.04 -7.58
N GLN A 65 -2.59 -5.14 -7.50
CA GLN A 65 -2.03 -6.48 -7.68
C GLN A 65 -1.44 -6.65 -9.08
N GLU A 66 -2.15 -6.22 -10.12
CA GLU A 66 -1.69 -6.30 -11.51
C GLU A 66 -0.43 -5.46 -11.76
N SER A 67 -0.28 -4.34 -11.03
CA SER A 67 0.91 -3.48 -11.10
C SER A 67 2.20 -4.14 -10.63
N MET A 68 2.14 -5.25 -9.87
CA MET A 68 3.32 -5.92 -9.34
C MET A 68 4.31 -6.35 -10.40
N ARG A 69 3.82 -6.74 -11.59
CA ARG A 69 4.69 -7.07 -12.73
C ARG A 69 5.52 -5.86 -13.15
N ASP A 70 4.90 -4.69 -13.24
CA ASP A 70 5.55 -3.46 -13.65
C ASP A 70 6.52 -2.93 -12.59
N ARG A 71 6.19 -3.08 -11.30
CA ARG A 71 7.08 -2.76 -10.18
C ARG A 71 8.36 -3.58 -10.22
N CYS A 72 8.22 -4.90 -10.37
CA CYS A 72 9.37 -5.80 -10.52
C CYS A 72 10.21 -5.46 -11.75
N ALA A 73 9.58 -5.18 -12.90
CA ALA A 73 10.29 -4.76 -14.10
C ALA A 73 11.07 -3.45 -13.88
N ALA A 74 10.47 -2.47 -13.20
CA ALA A 74 11.13 -1.20 -12.87
C ALA A 74 12.37 -1.39 -11.99
N VAL A 75 12.29 -2.24 -10.96
CA VAL A 75 13.45 -2.56 -10.09
C VAL A 75 14.55 -3.27 -10.88
N ILE A 76 14.19 -4.20 -11.77
CA ILE A 76 15.17 -4.88 -12.65
C ILE A 76 15.86 -3.85 -13.56
N THR A 77 15.10 -2.96 -14.19
CA THR A 77 15.65 -1.88 -15.04
C THR A 77 16.54 -0.94 -14.23
N ALA A 78 16.17 -0.63 -12.99
CA ALA A 78 16.96 0.16 -12.07
C ALA A 78 18.17 -0.59 -11.46
N GLN A 79 18.42 -1.84 -11.86
CA GLN A 79 19.49 -2.69 -11.32
C GLN A 79 19.43 -2.83 -9.79
N GLY A 80 18.22 -2.91 -9.22
CA GLY A 80 17.99 -2.96 -7.78
C GLY A 80 17.93 -1.60 -7.09
N GLY A 81 18.04 -0.49 -7.85
CA GLY A 81 17.84 0.87 -7.33
C GLY A 81 16.36 1.24 -7.13
N TYR A 82 16.15 2.42 -6.56
CA TYR A 82 14.82 2.99 -6.31
C TYR A 82 14.04 3.27 -7.61
N THR A 83 12.73 3.16 -7.50
CA THR A 83 11.77 3.35 -8.58
C THR A 83 10.73 4.41 -8.20
N LYS A 84 9.77 4.67 -9.09
CA LYS A 84 8.66 5.59 -8.83
C LYS A 84 7.54 5.00 -7.95
N TYR A 85 7.63 3.70 -7.63
CA TYR A 85 6.55 2.91 -7.05
C TYR A 85 6.64 2.80 -5.53
#